data_AF-A0A2E9RWH9-F1
#
_entry.id   AF-A0A2E9RWH9-F1
#
_cell.length_a   1.000
_cell.length_b   1.000
_cell.length_c   1.000
_cell.angle_alpha   90.00
_cell.angle_beta   90.00
_cell.angle_gamma   90.00
#
_symmetry.space_group_name_H-M   'P 1'
#
loop_
_entity.id
_entity.type
_entity.pdbx_description
1 polymer ?
#
loop_
_entity_poly.entity_id
_entity_poly.type
_entity_poly.pdbx_seq_one_letter_code
_entity_poly.pdbx_strand_id
1 'polypeptide(L)' 'ADVSYGAHTSILCSLANHGYQLRRDLQWDAKKYQFSGDPDANALIDRPGRGEWKLA' A
#
# COMPACT_ATOMS: atom_id res chain seq x y z
N ALA A 1 -1.44 -14.77 16.30
CA ALA A 1 -0.72 -13.54 15.94
C ALA A 1 -1.75 -12.47 15.64
N ASP A 2 -1.52 -11.21 16.03
CA ASP A 2 -2.45 -10.12 15.74
C ASP A 2 -2.57 -9.88 14.22
N VAL A 3 -3.77 -9.52 13.77
CA VAL A 3 -4.06 -9.32 12.34
C VAL A 3 -3.20 -8.20 11.72
N SER A 4 -2.78 -7.22 12.53
CA SER A 4 -1.94 -6.12 12.07
C SER A 4 -0.58 -6.58 11.56
N TYR A 5 0.06 -7.57 12.21
CA TYR A 5 1.35 -8.09 11.77
C TYR A 5 1.29 -8.72 10.37
N GLY A 6 0.22 -9.46 10.09
CA GLY A 6 -0.03 -10.02 8.77
C GLY A 6 -0.22 -8.92 7.74
N ALA A 7 -1.08 -7.95 8.05
CA ALA A 7 -1.38 -6.81 7.17
C ALA A 7 -0.12 -5.99 6.84
N HIS A 8 0.71 -5.67 7.84
CA HIS A 8 1.94 -4.90 7.65
C HIS A 8 2.96 -5.63 6.78
N THR A 9 3.08 -6.95 6.95
CA THR A 9 3.96 -7.78 6.12
C THR A 9 3.49 -7.76 4.65
N SER A 10 2.19 -7.91 4.42
CA SER A 10 1.61 -7.84 3.06
C SER A 10 1.78 -6.45 2.41
N ILE A 11 1.73 -5.38 3.20
CA ILE A 11 1.99 -4.02 2.72
C ILE A 11 3.43 -3.91 2.22
N LEU A 12 4.42 -4.38 3.00
CA LEU A 12 5.83 -4.31 2.58
C LEU A 12 6.09 -5.01 1.24
N CYS A 13 5.51 -6.20 1.02
CA CYS A 13 5.60 -6.89 -0.27
C CYS A 13 5.01 -6.06 -1.42
N SER A 14 3.90 -5.36 -1.15
CA SER A 14 3.25 -4.51 -2.14
C SER A 14 4.10 -3.28 -2.48
N LEU A 15 4.69 -2.61 -1.48
CA LEU A 15 5.56 -1.46 -1.67
C LEU A 15 6.78 -1.79 -2.55
N ALA A 16 7.35 -2.98 -2.38
CA ALA A 16 8.45 -3.44 -3.23
C ALA A 16 8.02 -3.58 -4.71
N ASN A 17 6.81 -4.09 -4.95
CA ASN A 17 6.25 -4.17 -6.31
C ASN A 17 6.00 -2.77 -6.89
N HIS A 18 5.52 -1.82 -6.10
CA HIS A 18 5.33 -0.43 -6.55
C HIS A 18 6.66 0.23 -6.96
N GLY A 19 7.71 0.08 -6.15
CA GLY A 19 9.05 0.57 -6.49
C GLY A 19 9.60 -0.07 -7.75
N TYR A 20 9.37 -1.38 -7.94
CA TYR A 20 9.74 -2.07 -9.16
C TYR A 20 8.97 -1.58 -10.40
N GLN A 21 7.66 -1.33 -10.27
CA GLN A 21 6.83 -0.82 -11.38
C GLN A 21 7.21 0.60 -11.79
N LEU A 22 7.44 1.48 -10.82
CA LEU A 22 7.77 2.89 -11.06
C LEU A 22 9.25 3.14 -11.32
N ARG A 23 10.11 2.13 -11.09
CA ARG A 23 11.56 2.17 -11.34
C ARG A 23 12.29 3.30 -10.63
N ARG A 24 11.84 3.65 -9.42
CA ARG A 24 12.42 4.69 -8.58
C ARG A 24 12.15 4.43 -7.10
N ASP A 25 12.88 5.14 -6.25
CA ASP A 25 12.66 5.09 -4.80
C ASP A 25 11.35 5.80 -4.43
N LEU A 26 10.65 5.25 -3.45
CA LEU A 26 9.37 5.73 -2.94
C LEU A 26 9.44 5.95 -1.43
N GLN A 27 8.92 7.08 -0.96
CA GLN A 27 8.88 7.40 0.47
C GLN A 27 7.53 7.06 1.08
N TRP A 28 7.49 6.03 1.92
CA TRP A 28 6.28 5.55 2.58
C TRP A 28 6.05 6.22 3.94
N ASP A 29 4.84 6.74 4.19
CA ASP A 29 4.35 7.19 5.50
C ASP A 29 3.46 6.10 6.11
N ALA A 30 4.04 5.30 7.01
CA ALA A 30 3.33 4.20 7.68
C ALA A 30 2.21 4.64 8.63
N LYS A 31 2.20 5.92 9.05
CA LYS A 31 1.11 6.44 9.91
C LYS A 31 -0.11 6.79 9.09
N LYS A 32 0.10 7.29 7.86
CA LYS A 32 -0.98 7.70 6.95
C LYS A 32 -1.34 6.66 5.90
N TYR A 33 -0.54 5.59 5.78
CA TYR A 33 -0.66 4.57 4.73
C TYR A 33 -0.64 5.15 3.31
N GLN A 34 0.30 6.08 3.07
CA GLN A 34 0.41 6.81 1.80
C GLN A 34 1.88 7.08 1.45
N PHE A 35 2.15 7.29 0.17
CA PHE A 35 3.44 7.83 -0.28
C PHE A 35 3.48 9.35 -0.12
N SER A 36 4.58 9.85 0.44
CA SER A 36 4.75 11.27 0.75
C SER A 36 4.90 12.10 -0.52
N GLY A 37 3.89 12.90 -0.86
CA GLY A 37 3.95 13.83 -1.99
C GLY A 37 3.97 13.17 -3.37
N ASP A 38 3.50 11.92 -3.47
CA ASP A 38 3.66 11.08 -4.68
C ASP A 38 2.32 10.58 -5.22
N PRO A 39 1.61 11.35 -6.06
CA PRO A 39 0.30 10.98 -6.60
C PRO A 39 0.34 9.69 -7.43
N ASP A 40 1.40 9.48 -8.22
CA ASP A 40 1.54 8.31 -9.10
C ASP A 40 1.67 7.02 -8.30
N ALA A 41 2.48 7.03 -7.23
CA ALA A 41 2.59 5.88 -6.34
C ALA A 41 1.32 5.67 -5.51
N ASN A 42 0.67 6.74 -5.06
CA ASN A 42 -0.59 6.65 -4.32
C ASN A 42 -1.73 6.07 -5.16
N ALA A 43 -1.74 6.29 -6.48
CA ALA A 43 -2.71 5.68 -7.39
C ALA A 43 -2.61 4.14 -7.45
N LEU A 44 -1.48 3.56 -7.04
CA LEU A 44 -1.26 2.11 -7.03
C LEU A 44 -1.64 1.44 -5.68
N ILE A 45 -1.92 2.21 -4.64
CA ILE A 45 -2.27 1.70 -3.31
C ILE A 45 -3.65 1.06 -3.34
N ASP A 46 -4.61 1.74 -3.98
CA ASP A 46 -5.97 1.24 -4.10
C ASP A 46 -6.21 0.58 -5.47
N ARG A 47 -7.02 -0.48 -5.45
CA ARG A 47 -7.40 -1.21 -6.66
C ARG A 47 -8.83 -0.79 -6.99
N PRO A 48 -9.07 -0.12 -8.14
CA PRO A 48 -10.42 0.28 -8.51
C PRO A 48 -11.35 -0.96 -8.52
N GLY A 49 -12.51 -0.82 -7.90
CA GLY A 49 -13.51 -1.89 -7.79
C GLY A 49 -13.52 -2.65 -6.46
N ARG A 50 -12.62 -2.35 -5.51
CA ARG A 50 -12.81 -2.78 -4.11
C ARG A 50 -13.83 -1.86 -3.42
N GLY A 51 -15.05 -2.35 -3.21
CA GLY A 51 -16.05 -1.71 -2.36
C GLY A 51 -15.76 -1.90 -0.86
N GLU A 52 -16.63 -1.37 -0.01
CA GLU A 52 -16.51 -1.55 1.44
C GLU A 52 -16.52 -3.04 1.82
N TRP A 53 -15.58 -3.43 2.67
CA TRP A 53 -15.54 -4.78 3.21
C TRP A 53 -16.70 -4.98 4.19
N LYS A 54 -17.41 -6.11 4.06
CA LYS A 54 -18.51 -6.50 4.94
C LYS A 54 -18.19 -7.81 5.64
N LEU A 55 -18.34 -7.83 6.96
CA LEU A 55 -18.35 -9.07 7.74
C LEU A 55 -19.74 -9.70 7.57
N ALA A 56 -19.80 -10.88 6.95
CA ALA A 56 -21.02 -11.68 6.86
C ALA A 56 -21.24 -12.49 8.13
#